data_AF-A0A2V9URZ4-F1
#
_entry.id   AF-A0A2V9URZ4-F1
#
_cell.length_a   1.000
_cell.length_b   1.000
_cell.length_c   1.000
_cell.angle_alpha   90.00
_cell.angle_beta   90.00
_cell.angle_gamma   90.00
#
_symmetry.space_group_name_H-M   'P 1'
#
loop_
_entity.id
_entity.type
_entity.pdbx_description
1 polymer ?
#
loop_
_entity_poly.entity_id
_entity_poly.type
_entity_poly.pdbx_seq_one_letter_code
_entity_poly.pdbx_strand_id
1 'polypeptide(L)'
;MRSRPKLSFLFVTLCLCACTSKQVAPAPDGATLLQAVPGADRAKYQRIQDMRNWRNPYLVIRTDGVGLLDPADNAEIVLKPEEVLDRLAQLPASAWPYGRVVAVGENGIRGSEQDSVTIRRNKGIVGGILQGAHIVIEWVPSAGAPVRRSKSLEDIPHN
;
A
#
# COMPACT_ATOMS: atom_id res chain seq x y z
N MET A 1 -66.28 -31.87 53.66
CA MET A 1 -65.27 -30.79 53.68
C MET A 1 -64.25 -31.04 52.58
N ARG A 2 -64.03 -30.06 51.69
CA ARG A 2 -63.16 -30.15 50.51
C ARG A 2 -61.69 -29.99 50.91
N SER A 3 -60.83 -30.95 50.55
CA SER A 3 -59.37 -30.81 50.66
C SER A 3 -58.78 -30.62 49.25
N ARG A 4 -58.05 -29.52 49.04
CA ARG A 4 -57.43 -29.15 47.75
C ARG A 4 -56.03 -29.77 47.65
N PRO A 5 -55.62 -30.31 46.49
CA PRO A 5 -54.22 -30.70 46.29
C PRO A 5 -53.34 -29.46 46.13
N LYS A 6 -52.19 -29.44 46.81
CA LYS A 6 -51.16 -28.40 46.65
C LYS A 6 -50.35 -28.71 45.39
N LEU A 7 -50.54 -27.90 44.35
CA LEU A 7 -49.73 -27.93 43.13
C LEU A 7 -48.35 -27.37 43.45
N SER A 8 -47.36 -28.26 43.61
CA SER A 8 -45.96 -27.87 43.81
C SER A 8 -45.37 -27.49 42.46
N PHE A 9 -45.29 -26.18 42.18
CA PHE A 9 -44.67 -25.65 40.96
C PHE A 9 -43.15 -25.66 41.14
N LEU A 10 -42.49 -26.67 40.57
CA LEU A 10 -41.04 -26.78 40.52
C LEU A 10 -40.51 -25.80 39.46
N PHE A 11 -40.08 -24.62 39.87
CA PHE A 11 -39.39 -23.66 38.99
C PHE A 11 -37.96 -24.15 38.73
N VAL A 12 -37.76 -24.83 37.59
CA VAL A 12 -36.43 -25.13 37.07
C VAL A 12 -35.84 -23.85 36.47
N THR A 13 -34.92 -23.22 37.20
CA THR A 13 -34.18 -22.05 36.72
C THR A 13 -33.08 -22.53 35.76
N LEU A 14 -33.33 -22.44 34.45
CA LEU A 14 -32.35 -22.71 33.41
C LEU A 14 -31.31 -21.57 33.40
N CYS A 15 -30.14 -21.82 33.97
CA CYS A 15 -29.04 -20.86 34.02
C CYS A 15 -28.34 -20.82 32.65
N LEU A 16 -28.74 -19.87 31.79
CA LEU A 16 -28.04 -19.57 30.54
C LEU A 16 -26.71 -18.89 30.86
N CYS A 17 -25.63 -19.68 30.95
CA CYS A 17 -24.27 -19.16 30.97
C CYS A 17 -23.93 -18.60 29.58
N ALA A 18 -24.28 -17.34 29.32
CA ALA A 18 -23.84 -16.61 28.15
C ALA A 18 -22.34 -16.33 28.27
N CYS A 19 -21.51 -17.21 27.69
CA CYS A 19 -20.09 -16.95 27.49
C CYS A 19 -19.95 -15.82 26.47
N THR A 20 -19.83 -14.58 26.95
CA THR A 20 -19.38 -13.45 26.14
C THR A 20 -17.91 -13.70 25.79
N SER A 21 -17.66 -14.26 24.61
CA SER A 21 -16.35 -14.12 23.97
C SER A 21 -16.14 -12.62 23.73
N LYS A 22 -15.16 -12.02 24.41
CA LYS A 22 -14.71 -10.66 24.08
C LYS A 22 -14.11 -10.73 22.68
N GLN A 23 -14.90 -10.39 21.66
CA GLN A 23 -14.34 -10.08 20.34
C GLN A 23 -13.43 -8.86 20.49
N VAL A 24 -12.12 -9.10 20.47
CA VAL A 24 -11.12 -8.06 20.29
C VAL A 24 -11.28 -7.55 18.85
N ALA A 25 -11.51 -6.24 18.68
CA ALA A 25 -11.56 -5.65 17.35
C ALA A 25 -10.26 -5.95 16.60
N PRO A 26 -10.30 -6.30 15.30
CA PRO A 26 -9.09 -6.48 14.52
C PRO A 26 -8.27 -5.19 14.53
N ALA A 27 -6.94 -5.32 14.56
CA ALA A 27 -6.05 -4.17 14.43
C ALA A 27 -6.32 -3.43 13.10
N PRO A 28 -6.16 -2.10 13.06
CA PRO A 28 -6.29 -1.35 11.80
C PRO A 28 -5.32 -1.88 10.74
N ASP A 29 -5.78 -1.97 9.49
CA ASP A 29 -4.92 -2.35 8.37
C ASP A 29 -3.92 -1.23 8.01
N GLY A 30 -2.90 -1.57 7.20
CA GLY A 30 -1.88 -0.61 6.79
C GLY A 30 -2.44 0.63 6.09
N ALA A 31 -3.51 0.48 5.29
CA ALA A 31 -4.17 1.60 4.61
C ALA A 31 -4.74 2.62 5.60
N THR A 32 -5.37 2.12 6.68
CA THR A 32 -5.93 2.94 7.75
C THR A 32 -4.83 3.63 8.55
N LEU A 33 -3.77 2.91 8.91
CA LEU A 33 -2.62 3.48 9.64
C LEU A 33 -1.93 4.59 8.84
N LEU A 34 -1.78 4.42 7.53
CA LEU A 34 -1.17 5.41 6.66
C LEU A 34 -1.95 6.72 6.60
N GLN A 35 -3.24 6.75 6.91
CA GLN A 35 -4.01 8.02 6.93
C GLN A 35 -3.48 9.03 7.96
N ALA A 36 -2.72 8.58 8.97
CA ALA A 36 -2.05 9.45 9.93
C ALA A 36 -0.88 10.25 9.32
N VAL A 37 -0.28 9.78 8.22
CA VAL A 37 0.74 10.53 7.48
C VAL A 37 0.04 11.66 6.72
N PRO A 38 0.49 12.93 6.76
CA PRO A 38 -0.15 14.02 6.01
C PRO A 38 -0.25 13.73 4.51
N GLY A 39 -1.24 14.31 3.84
CA GLY A 39 -1.34 14.25 2.37
C GLY A 39 -0.06 14.73 1.69
N ALA A 40 0.22 14.23 0.48
CA ALA A 40 1.42 14.57 -0.26
C ALA A 40 1.51 16.09 -0.52
N ASP A 41 2.67 16.68 -0.21
CA ASP A 41 2.96 18.08 -0.50
C ASP A 41 3.85 18.18 -1.75
N ARG A 42 3.21 18.43 -2.89
CA ARG A 42 3.88 18.51 -4.19
C ARG A 42 4.98 19.56 -4.25
N ALA A 43 4.86 20.66 -3.49
CA ALA A 43 5.86 21.72 -3.48
C ALA A 43 7.23 21.23 -2.97
N LYS A 44 7.24 20.18 -2.13
CA LYS A 44 8.46 19.62 -1.53
C LYS A 44 9.27 18.73 -2.47
N TYR A 45 8.62 18.05 -3.43
CA TYR A 45 9.29 17.04 -4.26
C TYR A 45 9.24 17.31 -5.78
N GLN A 46 8.39 18.21 -6.27
CA GLN A 46 8.25 18.48 -7.71
C GLN A 46 9.53 18.95 -8.43
N ARG A 47 10.53 19.44 -7.68
CA ARG A 47 11.82 19.90 -8.23
C ARG A 47 12.91 18.84 -8.16
N ILE A 48 12.64 17.67 -7.58
CA ILE A 48 13.60 16.57 -7.48
C ILE A 48 13.67 15.88 -8.84
N GLN A 49 14.74 16.13 -9.59
CA GLN A 49 14.99 15.51 -10.90
C GLN A 49 15.84 14.25 -10.81
N ASP A 50 16.67 14.18 -9.76
CA ASP A 50 17.53 13.04 -9.47
C ASP A 50 17.04 12.34 -8.21
N MET A 51 16.77 11.04 -8.32
CA MET A 51 16.30 10.19 -7.23
C MET A 51 17.32 10.02 -6.10
N ARG A 52 18.58 10.44 -6.28
CA ARG A 52 19.56 10.54 -5.18
C ARG A 52 19.09 11.42 -4.03
N ASN A 53 18.27 12.43 -4.31
CA ASN A 53 17.76 13.36 -3.30
C ASN A 53 16.35 12.99 -2.80
N TRP A 54 15.80 11.86 -3.26
CA TRP A 54 14.51 11.37 -2.79
C TRP A 54 14.62 10.87 -1.35
N ARG A 55 13.74 11.33 -0.46
CA ARG A 55 13.79 11.01 0.98
C ARG A 55 12.55 10.27 1.50
N ASN A 56 11.51 10.18 0.69
CA ASN A 56 10.33 9.38 0.99
C ASN A 56 10.61 7.90 0.65
N PRO A 57 9.70 6.96 0.93
CA PRO A 57 9.90 5.57 0.55
C PRO A 57 10.05 5.43 -0.97
N TYR A 58 10.94 4.52 -1.38
CA TYR A 58 11.20 4.21 -2.78
C TYR A 58 10.94 2.72 -3.01
N LEU A 59 10.08 2.42 -3.98
CA LEU A 59 9.74 1.06 -4.38
C LEU A 59 10.37 0.72 -5.74
N VAL A 60 10.85 -0.51 -5.88
CA VAL A 60 11.33 -1.08 -7.13
C VAL A 60 10.42 -2.24 -7.52
N ILE A 61 9.74 -2.15 -8.65
CA ILE A 61 8.96 -3.26 -9.20
C ILE A 61 9.92 -4.29 -9.82
N ARG A 62 9.76 -5.55 -9.41
CA ARG A 62 10.63 -6.66 -9.80
C ARG A 62 9.81 -7.87 -10.23
N THR A 63 10.48 -8.87 -10.80
CA THR A 63 9.87 -10.14 -11.20
C THR A 63 9.55 -11.02 -9.99
N ASP A 64 10.39 -10.94 -8.95
CA ASP A 64 10.28 -11.68 -7.68
C ASP A 64 9.41 -10.96 -6.63
N GLY A 65 8.94 -9.73 -6.91
CA GLY A 65 8.08 -8.98 -6.00
C GLY A 65 8.28 -7.47 -6.10
N VAL A 66 8.35 -6.81 -4.94
CA VAL A 66 8.54 -5.36 -4.79
C VAL A 66 9.67 -5.12 -3.82
N GLY A 67 10.75 -4.48 -4.28
CA GLY A 67 11.80 -3.98 -3.41
C GLY A 67 11.36 -2.70 -2.70
N LEU A 68 11.48 -2.64 -1.39
CA LEU A 68 11.42 -1.39 -0.62
C LEU A 68 12.85 -1.03 -0.19
N LEU A 69 13.31 0.16 -0.57
CA LEU A 69 14.64 0.65 -0.18
C LEU A 69 14.60 1.31 1.20
N ASP A 70 15.53 0.92 2.07
CA ASP A 70 15.78 1.61 3.33
C ASP A 70 16.42 3.00 3.07
N PRO A 71 15.84 4.10 3.56
CA PRO A 71 16.41 5.43 3.37
C PRO A 71 17.79 5.65 4.02
N ALA A 72 18.18 4.84 5.00
CA ALA A 72 19.41 5.00 5.76
C ALA A 72 20.64 4.42 5.04
N ASP A 73 20.51 3.24 4.45
CA ASP A 73 21.63 2.52 3.83
C ASP A 73 21.32 1.95 2.42
N ASN A 74 20.11 2.19 1.89
CA ASN A 74 19.60 1.62 0.65
C ASN A 74 19.52 0.10 0.64
N ALA A 75 19.48 -0.55 1.81
CA ALA A 75 19.18 -1.97 1.89
C ALA A 75 17.79 -2.24 1.30
N GLU A 76 17.69 -3.24 0.42
CA GLU A 76 16.44 -3.60 -0.24
C GLU A 76 15.76 -4.76 0.50
N ILE A 77 14.49 -4.55 0.86
CA ILE A 77 13.63 -5.61 1.39
C ILE A 77 12.66 -6.00 0.28
N VAL A 78 12.70 -7.26 -0.16
CA VAL A 78 11.76 -7.78 -1.16
C VAL A 78 10.48 -8.24 -0.47
N LEU A 79 9.36 -7.66 -0.91
CA LEU A 79 8.02 -7.89 -0.41
C LEU A 79 7.16 -8.53 -1.49
N LYS A 80 6.09 -9.22 -1.09
CA LYS A 80 5.00 -9.48 -2.03
C LYS A 80 4.23 -8.17 -2.31
N PRO A 81 3.64 -8.00 -3.50
CA PRO A 81 2.87 -6.79 -3.83
C PRO A 81 1.80 -6.42 -2.80
N GLU A 82 1.13 -7.42 -2.23
CA GLU A 82 0.08 -7.26 -1.22
C GLU A 82 0.59 -6.81 0.17
N GLU A 83 1.87 -7.03 0.48
CA GLU A 83 2.47 -6.68 1.79
C GLU A 83 2.95 -5.21 1.84
N VAL A 84 2.90 -4.50 0.71
CA VAL A 84 3.46 -3.15 0.57
C VAL A 84 2.84 -2.16 1.54
N LEU A 85 1.51 -2.11 1.68
CA LEU A 85 0.86 -1.13 2.57
C LEU A 85 1.20 -1.36 4.04
N ASP A 86 1.15 -2.61 4.48
CA ASP A 86 1.46 -2.95 5.88
C ASP A 86 2.91 -2.62 6.20
N ARG A 87 3.82 -2.84 5.25
CA ARG A 87 5.22 -2.47 5.45
C ARG A 87 5.44 -0.96 5.45
N LEU A 88 4.80 -0.22 4.55
CA LEU A 88 4.85 1.24 4.52
C LEU A 88 4.29 1.86 5.81
N ALA A 89 3.23 1.28 6.36
CA ALA A 89 2.60 1.72 7.61
C ALA A 89 3.50 1.54 8.85
N GLN A 90 4.46 0.60 8.79
CA GLN A 90 5.42 0.36 9.88
C GLN A 90 6.62 1.32 9.85
N LEU A 91 6.78 2.11 8.78
CA LEU A 91 7.87 3.07 8.70
C LEU A 91 7.68 4.20 9.72
N PRO A 92 8.77 4.73 10.32
CA PRO A 92 8.68 5.86 11.21
C PRO A 92 8.18 7.10 10.46
N ALA A 93 7.54 8.03 11.17
CA ALA A 93 7.03 9.28 10.58
C ALA A 93 8.12 10.10 9.85
N SER A 94 9.39 9.98 10.28
CA SER A 94 10.54 10.61 9.62
C SER A 94 10.81 10.11 8.19
N ALA A 95 10.26 8.96 7.80
CA ALA A 95 10.32 8.44 6.44
C ALA A 95 9.37 9.18 5.48
N TRP A 96 8.50 10.09 5.95
CA TRP A 96 7.50 10.77 5.15
C TRP A 96 7.66 12.30 5.09
N PRO A 97 8.86 12.87 4.86
CA PRO A 97 9.05 14.32 4.83
C PRO A 97 8.20 15.05 3.78
N TYR A 98 7.76 14.34 2.73
CA TYR A 98 6.94 14.87 1.64
C TYR A 98 5.43 14.56 1.79
N GLY A 99 5.01 13.96 2.90
CA GLY A 99 3.65 13.42 3.06
C GLY A 99 3.47 12.07 2.35
N ARG A 100 2.22 11.61 2.17
CA ARG A 100 1.87 10.32 1.53
C ARG A 100 2.16 10.29 0.04
N VAL A 101 3.43 10.21 -0.30
CA VAL A 101 3.94 9.99 -1.66
C VAL A 101 5.07 8.97 -1.63
N VAL A 102 5.12 8.10 -2.63
CA VAL A 102 6.22 7.15 -2.81
C VAL A 102 6.77 7.28 -4.22
N ALA A 103 8.09 7.12 -4.37
CA ALA A 103 8.70 6.95 -5.67
C ALA A 103 8.60 5.47 -6.06
N VAL A 104 8.30 5.20 -7.33
CA VAL A 104 8.21 3.83 -7.85
C VAL A 104 8.95 3.73 -9.17
N GLY A 105 10.02 2.94 -9.18
CA GLY A 105 10.75 2.56 -10.38
C GLY A 105 10.50 1.09 -10.74
N GLU A 106 10.97 0.68 -11.91
CA GLU A 106 11.05 -0.73 -12.30
C GLU A 106 12.52 -1.15 -12.34
N ASN A 107 12.80 -2.43 -12.08
CA ASN A 107 14.14 -2.96 -12.30
C ASN A 107 14.49 -2.86 -13.80
N GLY A 108 15.56 -2.11 -14.11
CA GLY A 108 15.97 -1.78 -15.49
C GLY A 108 16.69 -2.90 -16.23
N ILE A 109 16.89 -4.06 -15.61
CA ILE A 109 17.49 -5.22 -16.29
C ILE A 109 16.48 -5.72 -17.34
N ARG A 110 16.91 -5.77 -18.62
CA ARG A 110 16.11 -6.38 -19.70
C ARG A 110 15.94 -7.86 -19.40
N GLY A 111 14.78 -8.22 -18.86
CA GLY A 111 14.35 -9.59 -18.70
C GLY A 111 13.77 -10.17 -19.99
N SER A 112 13.33 -11.42 -19.89
CA SER A 112 12.54 -12.11 -20.92
C SER A 112 11.17 -11.44 -21.11
N GLU A 113 10.45 -11.81 -22.17
CA GLU A 113 9.04 -11.40 -22.36
C GLU A 113 8.18 -11.78 -21.15
N GLN A 114 8.42 -12.96 -20.56
CA GLN A 114 7.73 -13.41 -19.35
C GLN A 114 8.01 -12.52 -18.14
N ASP A 115 9.24 -12.04 -18.01
CA ASP A 115 9.60 -11.07 -16.97
C ASP A 115 8.85 -9.76 -17.16
N SER A 116 8.73 -9.28 -18.40
CA SER A 116 7.99 -8.06 -18.71
C SER A 116 6.50 -8.15 -18.33
N VAL A 117 5.88 -9.32 -18.54
CA VAL A 117 4.48 -9.59 -18.16
C VAL A 117 4.35 -9.58 -16.63
N THR A 118 5.30 -10.21 -15.94
CA THR A 118 5.33 -10.26 -14.47
C THR A 118 5.53 -8.87 -13.87
N ILE A 119 6.47 -8.07 -14.40
CA ILE A 119 6.70 -6.67 -13.99
C ILE A 119 5.43 -5.85 -14.19
N ARG A 120 4.77 -5.96 -15.35
CA ARG A 120 3.53 -5.23 -15.62
C ARG A 120 2.41 -5.61 -14.66
N ARG A 121 2.28 -6.90 -14.33
CA ARG A 121 1.31 -7.39 -13.33
C ARG A 121 1.61 -6.79 -11.95
N ASN A 122 2.84 -6.90 -11.47
CA ASN A 122 3.24 -6.38 -10.16
C ASN A 122 3.04 -4.86 -10.09
N LYS A 123 3.41 -4.13 -11.14
CA LYS A 123 3.16 -2.69 -11.27
C LYS A 123 1.68 -2.34 -11.16
N GLY A 124 0.80 -3.09 -11.82
CA GLY A 124 -0.65 -2.89 -11.76
C GLY A 124 -1.22 -3.11 -10.36
N ILE A 125 -0.79 -4.18 -9.69
CA ILE A 125 -1.21 -4.48 -8.32
C ILE A 125 -0.75 -3.39 -7.35
N VAL A 126 0.54 -3.07 -7.34
CA VAL A 126 1.12 -2.03 -6.47
C VAL A 126 0.48 -0.68 -6.74
N GLY A 127 0.32 -0.31 -8.02
CA GLY A 127 -0.32 0.94 -8.41
C GLY A 127 -1.75 1.05 -7.87
N GLY A 128 -2.57 0.01 -8.04
CA GLY A 128 -3.94 -0.02 -7.53
C GLY A 128 -4.02 0.05 -6.01
N ILE A 129 -3.15 -0.68 -5.31
CA ILE A 129 -3.09 -0.71 -3.84
C ILE A 129 -2.70 0.68 -3.28
N LEU A 130 -1.65 1.30 -3.82
CA LEU A 130 -1.19 2.63 -3.38
C LEU A 130 -2.25 3.71 -3.65
N GLN A 131 -2.86 3.69 -4.84
CA GLN A 131 -3.94 4.62 -5.20
C GLN A 131 -5.16 4.45 -4.29
N GLY A 132 -5.56 3.20 -4.01
CA GLY A 132 -6.66 2.89 -3.10
C GLY A 132 -6.42 3.39 -1.67
N ALA A 133 -5.15 3.44 -1.23
CA ALA A 133 -4.76 3.98 0.06
C ALA A 133 -4.54 5.51 0.08
N HIS A 134 -4.84 6.22 -1.01
CA HIS A 134 -4.59 7.66 -1.17
C HIS A 134 -3.11 8.05 -1.00
N ILE A 135 -2.21 7.21 -1.51
CA ILE A 135 -0.78 7.48 -1.63
C ILE A 135 -0.50 7.95 -3.06
N VAL A 136 0.13 9.12 -3.19
CA VAL A 136 0.59 9.63 -4.49
C VAL A 136 1.77 8.79 -4.99
N ILE A 137 1.79 8.50 -6.29
CA ILE A 137 2.85 7.73 -6.91
C ILE A 137 3.67 8.65 -7.83
N GLU A 138 4.95 8.79 -7.53
CA GLU A 138 5.93 9.42 -8.42
C GLU A 138 6.64 8.31 -9.22
N TRP A 139 6.24 8.12 -10.48
CA TRP A 139 6.82 7.10 -11.34
C TRP A 139 8.20 7.54 -11.84
N VAL A 140 9.23 6.79 -11.48
CA VAL A 140 10.60 7.02 -11.92
C VAL A 140 10.81 6.29 -13.25
N PRO A 141 11.23 7.00 -14.32
CA PRO A 141 11.54 6.35 -15.58
C PRO A 141 12.63 5.29 -15.40
N SER A 142 12.39 4.08 -15.90
CA SER A 142 13.43 3.05 -15.99
C SER A 142 14.57 3.61 -16.86
N ALA A 143 15.81 3.53 -16.38
CA ALA A 143 16.98 3.96 -17.15
C ALA A 143 17.00 3.20 -18.50
N GLY A 144 16.58 3.86 -19.58
CA GLY A 144 16.56 3.30 -20.93
C GLY A 144 15.25 3.43 -21.73
N ALA A 145 14.14 3.91 -21.16
CA ALA A 145 12.96 4.22 -21.98
C ALA A 145 13.04 5.65 -22.52
N PRO A 146 13.12 5.90 -23.84
CA PRO A 146 12.99 7.25 -24.35
C PRO A 146 11.61 7.78 -23.96
N VAL A 147 11.59 8.90 -23.24
CA VAL A 147 10.37 9.69 -23.03
C VAL A 147 9.84 10.00 -24.43
N ARG A 148 8.78 9.30 -24.84
CA ARG A 148 8.08 9.60 -26.08
C ARG A 148 7.42 10.95 -25.85
N ARG A 149 8.16 12.04 -26.05
CA ARG A 149 7.58 13.38 -26.18
C ARG A 149 6.48 13.23 -27.22
N SER A 150 5.24 13.36 -26.79
CA SER A 150 4.13 13.54 -27.72
C SER A 150 4.53 14.70 -28.62
N LYS A 151 4.75 14.42 -29.92
CA LYS A 151 4.86 15.48 -30.91
C LYS A 151 3.64 16.37 -30.72
N SER A 152 3.86 17.65 -30.43
CA SER A 152 2.80 18.65 -30.48
C SER A 152 2.26 18.64 -31.92
N LEU A 153 0.95 18.84 -32.07
CA LEU A 153 0.24 18.82 -33.35
C LEU A 153 0.74 19.89 -34.35
N GLU A 154 1.72 20.70 -33.94
CA GLU A 154 2.30 21.84 -34.65
C GLU A 154 3.47 21.46 -35.59
N ASP A 155 3.98 20.22 -35.53
CA ASP A 155 5.08 19.73 -36.38
C ASP A 155 4.61 18.99 -37.66
N ILE A 156 3.41 19.26 -38.16
CA ILE A 156 2.96 18.74 -39.45
C ILE A 156 3.37 19.74 -40.55
N PRO A 157 4.28 19.39 -41.47
CA PRO A 157 4.55 20.26 -42.62
C PRO A 157 3.28 20.34 -43.46
N HIS A 158 2.78 21.56 -43.65
CA HIS A 158 1.76 21.85 -44.65
C HIS A 158 2.40 21.65 -46.03
N ASN A 159 1.95 20.62 -46.74
CA ASN A 159 2.15 20.48 -48.18
C ASN A 159 0.79 20.47 -48.87
#